data_AF-A0A1Q5TK59-F1
#
_entry.id   AF-A0A1Q5TK59-F1
#
_cell.length_a   1.000
_cell.length_b   1.000
_cell.length_c   1.000
_cell.angle_alpha   90.00
_cell.angle_beta   90.00
_cell.angle_gamma   90.00
#
_symmetry.space_group_name_H-M   'P 1'
#
loop_
_entity.id
_entity.type
_entity.pdbx_description
1 polymer ?
#
loop_
_entity_poly.entity_id
_entity_poly.type
_entity_poly.pdbx_seq_one_letter_code
_entity_poly.pdbx_strand_id
1 'polypeptide(L)'
;MAAEMLIVQNCLIRTINSVYNQCINVATRGTDSDKVDFANYAFQWTEWVHEHHTSEDSTLFPSMGEIAGVPGLMDVNTNEHAGFHDRITQYAEYLKTVIRGKEKLHGEKAKNLIDSFMPELHGHLGNEIDTLVNLENYDKVD
;
A
#
# COMPACT_ATOMS: atom_id res chain seq x y z
N MET A 1 11.03 -14.53 -6.32
CA MET A 1 10.03 -13.96 -5.39
C MET A 1 10.37 -12.54 -4.96
N ALA A 2 11.54 -12.28 -4.35
CA ALA A 2 11.91 -10.93 -3.90
C ALA A 2 11.93 -9.89 -5.05
N ALA A 3 12.40 -10.27 -6.24
CA ALA A 3 12.41 -9.38 -7.40
C ALA A 3 11.00 -9.00 -7.89
N GLU A 4 10.10 -9.98 -7.95
CA GLU A 4 8.70 -9.76 -8.33
C GLU A 4 7.98 -8.87 -7.31
N MET A 5 8.19 -9.12 -6.02
CA MET A 5 7.65 -8.29 -4.94
C MET A 5 8.14 -6.85 -5.07
N LEU A 6 9.45 -6.66 -5.21
CA LEU A 6 10.07 -5.35 -5.38
C LEU A 6 9.48 -4.57 -6.57
N ILE A 7 9.13 -5.24 -7.67
CA ILE A 7 8.48 -4.59 -8.83
C ILE A 7 7.09 -4.07 -8.45
N VAL A 8 6.28 -4.88 -7.76
CA VAL A 8 4.92 -4.50 -7.32
C VAL A 8 5.00 -3.33 -6.34
N GLN A 9 5.83 -3.45 -5.30
CA GLN A 9 6.01 -2.41 -4.28
C GLN A 9 6.52 -1.09 -4.88
N ASN A 10 7.43 -1.14 -5.86
CA ASN A 10 7.88 0.07 -6.57
C ASN A 10 6.73 0.76 -7.31
N CYS A 11 5.79 0.01 -7.87
CA CYS A 11 4.64 0.60 -8.54
C CYS A 11 3.66 1.21 -7.52
N LEU A 12 3.47 0.60 -6.35
CA LEU A 12 2.70 1.19 -5.24
C LEU A 12 3.32 2.53 -4.81
N ILE A 13 4.62 2.56 -4.56
CA ILE A 13 5.35 3.77 -4.13
C ILE A 13 5.27 4.86 -5.20
N ARG A 14 5.49 4.54 -6.47
CA ARG A 14 5.42 5.53 -7.57
C ARG A 14 4.02 6.12 -7.71
N THR A 15 3.00 5.30 -7.55
CA THR A 15 1.59 5.74 -7.64
C THR A 15 1.27 6.69 -6.49
N ILE A 16 1.57 6.33 -5.24
CA ILE A 16 1.29 7.22 -4.09
C ILE A 16 2.13 8.49 -4.11
N ASN A 17 3.37 8.43 -4.60
CA ASN A 17 4.21 9.62 -4.81
C ASN A 17 3.60 10.58 -5.83
N SER A 18 2.98 10.07 -6.90
CA SER A 18 2.30 10.93 -7.88
C SER A 18 1.11 11.66 -7.22
N VAL A 19 0.34 10.94 -6.40
CA VAL A 19 -0.79 11.48 -5.65
C VAL A 19 -0.32 12.53 -4.64
N TYR A 20 0.69 12.20 -3.84
CA TYR A 20 1.26 13.08 -2.82
C TYR A 20 1.73 14.41 -3.41
N ASN A 21 2.47 14.35 -4.52
CA ASN A 21 3.02 15.53 -5.18
C ASN A 21 1.97 16.39 -5.89
N GLN A 22 0.85 15.82 -6.33
CA GLN A 22 -0.14 16.52 -7.14
C GLN A 22 -1.44 16.87 -6.43
N CYS A 23 -1.71 16.33 -5.25
CA CYS A 23 -2.98 16.54 -4.55
C CYS A 23 -3.31 18.03 -4.33
N ILE A 24 -2.34 18.86 -3.96
CA ILE A 24 -2.52 20.32 -3.79
C ILE A 24 -2.74 21.01 -5.14
N ASN A 25 -1.96 20.64 -6.15
CA ASN A 25 -2.04 21.22 -7.49
C ASN A 25 -3.41 20.97 -8.13
N VAL A 26 -3.91 19.73 -8.06
CA VAL A 26 -5.22 19.35 -8.60
C VAL A 26 -6.35 19.98 -7.79
N ALA A 27 -6.27 19.97 -6.46
CA ALA A 27 -7.26 20.63 -5.60
C ALA A 27 -7.39 22.13 -5.93
N THR A 28 -6.27 22.81 -6.22
CA THR A 28 -6.24 24.26 -6.44
C THR A 28 -6.59 24.65 -7.87
N ARG A 29 -6.09 23.91 -8.87
CA ARG A 29 -6.12 24.33 -10.28
C ARG A 29 -7.00 23.46 -11.18
N GLY A 30 -7.36 22.26 -10.73
CA GLY A 30 -8.18 21.34 -11.51
C GLY A 30 -9.61 21.85 -11.68
N THR A 31 -10.27 21.40 -12.74
CA THR A 31 -11.73 21.49 -12.88
C THR A 31 -12.41 20.63 -11.81
N ASP A 32 -13.73 20.71 -11.68
CA ASP A 32 -14.43 19.84 -10.72
C ASP A 32 -14.39 18.36 -11.16
N SER A 33 -14.34 18.08 -12.48
CA SER A 33 -14.11 16.73 -13.00
C SER A 33 -12.72 16.24 -12.61
N ASP A 34 -11.67 17.03 -12.87
CA ASP A 34 -10.29 16.63 -12.55
C ASP A 34 -10.11 16.27 -11.08
N LYS A 35 -10.79 16.98 -10.17
CA LYS A 35 -10.75 16.70 -8.73
C LYS A 35 -11.39 15.36 -8.38
N VAL A 36 -12.52 15.03 -9.00
CA VAL A 36 -13.22 13.74 -8.79
C VAL A 36 -12.42 12.59 -9.42
N ASP A 37 -11.91 12.78 -10.63
CA ASP A 37 -11.09 11.79 -11.33
C ASP A 37 -9.79 11.51 -10.58
N PHE A 38 -9.14 12.55 -10.06
CA PHE A 38 -7.96 12.40 -9.21
C PHE A 38 -8.27 11.71 -7.88
N ALA A 39 -9.41 12.00 -7.25
CA ALA A 39 -9.84 11.29 -6.05
C ALA A 39 -10.10 9.80 -6.32
N ASN A 40 -10.71 9.46 -7.46
CA ASN A 40 -10.87 8.08 -7.91
C ASN A 40 -9.52 7.40 -8.16
N TYR A 41 -8.59 8.06 -8.85
CA TYR A 41 -7.24 7.53 -9.09
C TYR A 41 -6.51 7.22 -7.77
N ALA A 42 -6.53 8.14 -6.81
CA ALA A 42 -5.96 7.93 -5.50
C ALA A 42 -6.68 6.81 -4.71
N PHE A 43 -7.99 6.66 -4.89
CA PHE A 43 -8.76 5.60 -4.24
C PHE A 43 -8.43 4.22 -4.83
N GLN A 44 -8.18 4.12 -6.14
CA GLN A 44 -7.73 2.85 -6.72
C GLN A 44 -6.38 2.38 -6.16
N TRP A 45 -5.51 3.31 -5.74
CA TRP A 45 -4.31 2.94 -5.00
C TRP A 45 -4.63 2.26 -3.65
N THR A 46 -5.64 2.74 -2.91
CA THR A 46 -6.01 2.11 -1.63
C THR A 46 -6.58 0.71 -1.83
N GLU A 47 -7.38 0.52 -2.87
CA GLU A 47 -7.91 -0.80 -3.24
C GLU A 47 -6.77 -1.74 -3.66
N TRP A 48 -5.80 -1.25 -4.42
CA TRP A 48 -4.65 -2.06 -4.82
C TRP A 48 -3.81 -2.51 -3.62
N VAL A 49 -3.51 -1.61 -2.67
CA VAL A 49 -2.81 -2.00 -1.43
C VAL A 49 -3.60 -3.03 -0.64
N HIS A 50 -4.93 -2.88 -0.57
CA HIS A 50 -5.79 -3.84 0.12
C HIS A 50 -5.74 -5.23 -0.52
N GLU A 51 -5.91 -5.32 -1.84
CA GLU A 51 -5.86 -6.59 -2.57
C GLU A 51 -4.47 -7.24 -2.49
N HIS A 52 -3.41 -6.43 -2.58
CA HIS A 52 -2.02 -6.86 -2.45
C HIS A 52 -1.78 -7.56 -1.11
N HIS A 53 -2.02 -6.86 0.01
CA HIS A 53 -1.81 -7.42 1.34
C HIS A 53 -2.78 -8.57 1.65
N THR A 54 -4.02 -8.53 1.12
CA THR A 54 -4.96 -9.65 1.25
C THR A 54 -4.43 -10.91 0.55
N SER A 55 -3.86 -10.77 -0.63
CA SER A 55 -3.26 -11.89 -1.37
C SER A 55 -2.03 -12.47 -0.66
N GLU A 56 -1.26 -11.62 0.00
CA GLU A 56 -0.13 -12.03 0.83
C GLU A 56 -0.57 -12.87 2.01
N ASP A 57 -1.45 -12.30 2.84
CA ASP A 57 -1.91 -12.92 4.09
C ASP A 57 -2.70 -14.21 3.86
N SER A 58 -3.52 -14.25 2.81
CA SER A 58 -4.40 -15.39 2.54
C SER A 58 -3.74 -16.52 1.75
N THR A 59 -2.69 -16.22 0.97
CA THR A 59 -2.17 -17.16 -0.04
C THR A 59 -0.64 -17.21 -0.04
N LEU A 60 0.04 -16.09 -0.29
CA LEU A 60 1.48 -16.11 -0.57
C LEU A 60 2.30 -16.50 0.67
N PHE A 61 2.07 -15.81 1.78
CA PHE A 61 2.82 -15.97 3.02
C PHE A 61 2.61 -17.35 3.66
N PRO A 62 1.37 -17.90 3.74
CA PRO A 62 1.17 -19.29 4.15
C PRO A 62 1.92 -20.29 3.27
N SER A 63 1.87 -20.11 1.95
CA SER A 63 2.52 -21.03 1.00
C SER A 63 4.04 -21.02 1.16
N MET A 64 4.65 -19.86 1.44
CA MET A 64 6.08 -19.75 1.72
C MET A 64 6.48 -20.52 2.98
N GLY A 65 5.70 -20.41 4.06
CA GLY A 65 5.94 -21.18 5.28
C GLY A 65 5.84 -22.69 5.06
N GLU A 66 4.90 -23.14 4.24
CA GLU A 66 4.76 -24.56 3.88
C GLU A 66 5.95 -25.07 3.06
N ILE A 67 6.34 -24.35 2.01
CA ILE A 67 7.46 -24.73 1.12
C ILE A 67 8.78 -24.77 1.89
N ALA A 68 9.04 -23.78 2.74
CA ALA A 68 10.24 -23.72 3.57
C ALA A 68 10.23 -24.73 4.75
N GLY A 69 9.07 -25.32 5.06
CA GLY A 69 8.90 -26.18 6.24
C GLY A 69 8.97 -25.42 7.56
N VAL A 70 8.71 -24.11 7.55
CA VAL A 70 8.73 -23.22 8.71
C VAL A 70 7.38 -22.51 8.81
N PRO A 71 6.40 -23.09 9.53
CA PRO A 71 5.12 -22.42 9.77
C PRO A 71 5.32 -21.07 10.45
N GLY A 72 4.61 -20.04 9.97
CA GLY A 72 4.69 -18.69 10.51
C GLY A 72 5.93 -17.89 10.09
N LEU A 73 6.69 -18.35 9.09
CA LEU A 73 7.90 -17.69 8.60
C LEU A 73 7.70 -16.20 8.25
N MET A 74 6.51 -15.86 7.72
CA MET A 74 6.16 -14.51 7.27
C MET A 74 5.26 -13.75 8.27
N ASP A 75 5.03 -14.29 9.48
CA ASP A 75 4.11 -13.68 10.46
C ASP A 75 4.54 -12.25 10.85
N VAL A 76 5.85 -11.97 10.82
CA VAL A 76 6.36 -10.61 11.08
C VAL A 76 5.80 -9.61 10.07
N ASN A 77 5.76 -9.97 8.78
CA ASN A 77 5.25 -9.10 7.71
C ASN A 77 3.73 -8.91 7.82
N THR A 78 2.98 -9.99 8.06
CA THR A 78 1.53 -9.90 8.31
C THR A 78 1.21 -9.03 9.52
N ASN A 79 1.99 -9.12 10.60
CA ASN A 79 1.72 -8.32 11.80
C ASN A 79 1.99 -6.82 11.58
N GLU A 80 2.92 -6.46 10.70
CA GLU A 80 3.19 -5.06 10.34
C GLU A 80 2.00 -4.39 9.64
N HIS A 81 1.19 -5.15 8.90
CA HIS A 81 -0.01 -4.65 8.20
C HIS A 81 -0.95 -3.88 9.13
N ALA A 82 -1.19 -4.42 10.33
CA ALA A 82 -2.05 -3.81 11.35
C ALA A 82 -1.55 -2.42 11.79
N GLY A 83 -0.24 -2.15 11.63
CA GLY A 83 0.37 -0.88 11.96
C GLY A 83 -0.14 0.30 11.15
N PHE A 84 -0.70 0.07 9.95
CA PHE A 84 -1.07 1.15 9.02
C PHE A 84 -2.41 0.98 8.30
N HIS A 85 -3.02 -0.22 8.27
CA HIS A 85 -4.27 -0.47 7.54
C HIS A 85 -5.42 0.47 7.93
N ASP A 86 -5.65 0.70 9.23
CA ASP A 86 -6.72 1.61 9.70
C ASP A 86 -6.57 3.03 9.15
N ARG A 87 -5.33 3.50 8.99
CA ARG A 87 -5.04 4.84 8.46
C ARG A 87 -5.20 4.91 6.94
N ILE A 88 -4.89 3.83 6.23
CA ILE A 88 -5.24 3.69 4.80
C ILE A 88 -6.77 3.68 4.63
N THR A 89 -7.52 2.99 5.49
CA THR A 89 -8.99 3.02 5.47
C THR A 89 -9.53 4.44 5.68
N GLN A 90 -8.96 5.22 6.62
CA GLN A 90 -9.35 6.62 6.81
C GLN A 90 -9.10 7.47 5.56
N TYR A 91 -7.97 7.23 4.87
CA TYR A 91 -7.67 7.88 3.60
C TYR A 91 -8.67 7.50 2.50
N ALA A 92 -8.99 6.21 2.36
CA ALA A 92 -9.97 5.70 1.42
C ALA A 92 -11.36 6.30 1.66
N GLU A 93 -11.81 6.38 2.91
CA GLU A 93 -13.10 6.97 3.26
C GLU A 93 -13.17 8.46 2.93
N TYR A 94 -12.11 9.23 3.20
CA TYR A 94 -12.03 10.62 2.74
C TYR A 94 -12.19 10.71 1.21
N LEU A 95 -11.45 9.92 0.44
CA LEU A 95 -11.56 9.94 -1.01
C LEU A 95 -12.97 9.58 -1.49
N LYS A 96 -13.62 8.58 -0.88
CA LYS A 96 -15.02 8.22 -1.18
C LYS A 96 -15.99 9.38 -0.91
N THR A 97 -15.75 10.21 0.11
CA THR A 97 -16.59 11.40 0.33
C THR A 97 -16.44 12.43 -0.79
N VAL A 98 -15.22 12.60 -1.31
CA VAL A 98 -14.94 13.49 -2.46
C VAL A 98 -15.59 12.95 -3.73
N ILE A 99 -15.43 11.66 -4.01
CA ILE A 99 -16.02 10.98 -5.18
C ILE A 99 -17.55 11.10 -5.18
N ARG A 100 -18.19 11.01 -4.01
CA ARG A 100 -19.64 11.14 -3.85
C ARG A 100 -20.14 12.59 -3.86
N GLY A 101 -19.25 13.58 -4.04
CA GLY A 101 -19.58 15.00 -4.02
C GLY A 101 -20.02 15.53 -2.65
N LYS A 102 -19.70 14.80 -1.56
CA LYS A 102 -20.03 15.23 -0.18
C LYS A 102 -19.00 16.17 0.42
N GLU A 103 -17.77 16.13 -0.11
CA GLU A 103 -16.66 17.01 0.26
C GLU A 103 -15.91 17.45 -1.00
N LYS A 104 -15.29 18.63 -1.00
CA LYS A 104 -14.37 19.03 -2.08
C LYS A 104 -12.99 18.42 -1.84
N LEU A 105 -12.25 18.10 -2.90
CA LEU A 105 -10.86 17.66 -2.77
C LEU A 105 -10.04 18.75 -2.06
N HIS A 106 -9.49 18.41 -0.90
CA HIS A 106 -8.60 19.24 -0.10
C HIS A 106 -7.19 18.63 -0.11
N GLY A 107 -6.26 19.29 -0.81
CA GLY A 107 -4.89 18.79 -1.01
C GLY A 107 -4.14 18.50 0.30
N GLU A 108 -4.08 19.47 1.21
CA GLU A 108 -3.36 19.28 2.50
C GLU A 108 -3.96 18.14 3.35
N LYS A 109 -5.29 17.98 3.37
CA LYS A 109 -5.94 16.86 4.06
C LYS A 109 -5.53 15.53 3.46
N ALA A 110 -5.52 15.42 2.12
CA ALA A 110 -5.05 14.22 1.42
C ALA A 110 -3.59 13.92 1.77
N LYS A 111 -2.72 14.94 1.75
CA LYS A 111 -1.30 14.83 2.07
C LYS A 111 -1.06 14.37 3.50
N ASN A 112 -1.72 15.01 4.48
CA ASN A 112 -1.60 14.66 5.89
C ASN A 112 -2.09 13.23 6.19
N LEU A 113 -3.14 12.78 5.49
CA LEU A 113 -3.59 11.38 5.60
C LEU A 113 -2.53 10.42 5.07
N ILE A 114 -1.87 10.73 3.95
CA ILE A 114 -0.74 9.93 3.44
C ILE A 114 0.43 9.92 4.43
N ASP A 115 0.82 11.10 4.93
CA ASP A 115 1.91 11.24 5.92
C ASP A 115 1.66 10.40 7.18
N SER A 116 0.39 10.16 7.52
CA SER A 116 0.04 9.39 8.70
C SER A 116 0.39 7.90 8.62
N PHE A 117 0.44 7.29 7.44
CA PHE A 117 0.69 5.85 7.28
C PHE A 117 1.94 5.50 6.47
N MET A 118 2.52 6.47 5.75
CA MET A 118 3.61 6.21 4.84
C MET A 118 4.91 5.76 5.50
N PRO A 119 5.33 6.27 6.68
CA PRO A 119 6.52 5.78 7.35
C PRO A 119 6.44 4.28 7.69
N GLU A 120 5.31 3.83 8.24
CA GLU A 120 5.13 2.41 8.59
C GLU A 120 4.97 1.54 7.34
N LEU A 121 4.20 1.98 6.34
CA LEU A 121 4.07 1.25 5.08
C LEU A 121 5.44 1.09 4.41
N HIS A 122 6.22 2.16 4.28
CA HIS A 122 7.54 2.09 3.65
C HIS A 122 8.50 1.18 4.43
N GLY A 123 8.46 1.22 5.76
CA GLY A 123 9.24 0.30 6.60
C GLY A 123 8.88 -1.16 6.33
N HIS A 124 7.59 -1.48 6.35
CA HIS A 124 7.07 -2.80 6.04
C HIS A 124 7.51 -3.31 4.65
N LEU A 125 7.36 -2.50 3.60
CA LEU A 125 7.75 -2.90 2.24
C LEU A 125 9.25 -3.28 2.17
N GLY A 126 10.11 -2.54 2.89
CA GLY A 126 11.53 -2.88 3.00
C GLY A 126 11.79 -4.19 3.76
N ASN A 127 11.17 -4.35 4.93
CA ASN A 127 11.33 -5.53 5.77
C ASN A 127 10.85 -6.81 5.06
N GLU A 128 9.82 -6.71 4.23
CA GLU A 128 9.35 -7.82 3.42
C GLU A 128 10.40 -8.29 2.43
N ILE A 129 11.07 -7.37 1.71
CA ILE A 129 12.15 -7.73 0.79
C ILE A 129 13.30 -8.41 1.53
N ASP A 130 13.70 -7.90 2.69
CA ASP A 130 14.75 -8.52 3.52
C ASP A 130 14.35 -9.95 3.92
N THR A 131 13.09 -10.16 4.30
CA THR A 131 12.58 -11.50 4.65
C THR A 131 12.60 -12.43 3.44
N LEU A 132 12.13 -11.96 2.28
CA LEU A 132 12.08 -12.72 1.03
C LEU A 132 13.48 -13.08 0.50
N VAL A 133 14.48 -12.21 0.65
CA VAL A 133 15.87 -12.50 0.27
C VAL A 133 16.44 -13.58 1.19
N ASN A 134 16.17 -13.50 2.49
CA ASN A 134 16.65 -14.47 3.47
C ASN A 134 16.02 -15.87 3.33
N LEU A 135 15.03 -16.06 2.44
CA LEU A 135 14.46 -17.37 2.14
C LEU A 135 15.51 -18.35 1.57
N GLU A 136 16.59 -17.87 0.98
CA GLU A 136 17.71 -18.72 0.50
C GLU A 136 18.31 -19.59 1.62
N ASN A 137 18.19 -19.18 2.89
CA ASN A 137 18.66 -19.96 4.03
C ASN A 137 17.83 -21.23 4.27
N TYR A 138 16.68 -21.37 3.60
CA TYR A 138 15.80 -22.54 3.66
C TYR A 138 15.84 -23.36 2.37
N ASP A 139 16.64 -22.96 1.38
CA ASP A 139 16.92 -23.79 0.23
C ASP A 139 17.64 -25.05 0.70
N LYS A 140 16.98 -26.20 0.54
CA LYS A 140 17.63 -27.49 0.75
C LYS A 140 18.68 -27.63 -0.35
N VAL A 141 19.94 -27.47 0.03
CA VAL A 141 21.07 -27.88 -0.81
C VAL A 141 21.02 -29.42 -0.86
N ASP A 142 20.59 -29.96 -1.99
CA ASP A 142 20.84 -31.36 -2.35
C ASP A 142 22.34 -31.59 -2.65
#